data_AF-F8JPS0-F1
#
_entry.id   AF-F8JPS0-F1
#
_cell.length_a   1.000
_cell.length_b   1.000
_cell.length_c   1.000
_cell.angle_alpha   90.00
_cell.angle_beta   90.00
_cell.angle_gamma   90.00
#
_symmetry.space_group_name_H-M   'P 1'
#
loop_
_entity.id
_entity.type
_entity.pdbx_description
1 polymer ?
#
loop_
_entity_poly.entity_id
_entity_poly.type
_entity_poly.pdbx_seq_one_letter_code
_entity_poly.pdbx_strand_id
1 'polypeptide(L)'
;MAADREGPRAFVDAALFMGMHSTDDAVRIACKAFFVGRLHDRVAMSLEQVGRCDDLVWGFPRHVQDAYYPFMDNLHTDMRVDRCGYDLADVRHALDGAPEPAELPGHERLLIAMVGHRQGVLHTVSPRLLAHPGLPVVAPARPAYEPSFPEPLERLYQVSLALRVTAAQL
;
A
#
# COMPACT_ATOMS: atom_id res chain seq x y z
N MET A 1 -21.01 -23.23 -5.88
CA MET A 1 -19.90 -22.87 -4.99
C MET A 1 -18.61 -23.34 -5.63
N ALA A 2 -17.98 -22.50 -6.44
CA ALA A 2 -16.61 -22.77 -6.91
C ALA A 2 -15.66 -22.31 -5.78
N ALA A 3 -14.86 -23.23 -5.27
CA ALA A 3 -13.76 -22.87 -4.39
C ALA A 3 -12.74 -22.10 -5.22
N ASP A 4 -12.71 -20.79 -5.04
CA ASP A 4 -11.71 -19.93 -5.64
C ASP A 4 -10.36 -20.36 -5.03
N ARG A 5 -9.50 -20.98 -5.84
CA ARG A 5 -8.14 -21.35 -5.42
C ARG A 5 -7.32 -20.07 -5.42
N GLU A 6 -7.46 -19.30 -4.35
CA GLU A 6 -6.78 -18.01 -4.20
C GLU A 6 -5.38 -18.22 -3.61
N GLY A 7 -4.37 -17.69 -4.29
CA GLY A 7 -3.08 -17.42 -3.67
C GLY A 7 -3.24 -16.47 -2.47
N PRO A 8 -2.18 -16.24 -1.68
CA PRO A 8 -2.25 -15.37 -0.52
C PRO A 8 -2.76 -13.98 -0.90
N ARG A 9 -3.68 -13.44 -0.09
CA ARG A 9 -4.28 -12.12 -0.32
C ARG A 9 -3.18 -11.05 -0.30
N ALA A 10 -3.16 -10.22 -1.34
CA ALA A 10 -2.22 -9.10 -1.42
C ALA A 10 -2.70 -7.96 -0.51
N PHE A 11 -1.95 -7.71 0.56
CA PHE A 11 -2.10 -6.52 1.39
C PHE A 11 -1.18 -5.42 0.88
N VAL A 12 -1.61 -4.17 1.01
CA VAL A 12 -0.81 -2.98 0.73
C VAL A 12 -0.84 -2.06 1.94
N ASP A 13 0.25 -1.33 2.15
CA ASP A 13 0.35 -0.29 3.17
C ASP A 13 0.43 1.11 2.54
N ALA A 14 0.45 2.12 3.40
CA ALA A 14 0.59 3.50 2.97
C ALA A 14 1.93 3.74 2.26
N ALA A 15 3.00 3.06 2.66
CA ALA A 15 4.31 3.19 2.03
C ALA A 15 4.25 2.75 0.55
N LEU A 16 3.67 1.59 0.25
CA LEU A 16 3.52 1.14 -1.14
C LEU A 16 2.65 2.11 -1.94
N PHE A 17 1.51 2.50 -1.36
CA PHE A 17 0.52 3.34 -2.03
C PHE A 17 1.07 4.73 -2.35
N MET A 18 1.60 5.42 -1.33
CA MET A 18 2.24 6.73 -1.48
C MET A 18 3.57 6.65 -2.22
N GLY A 19 4.17 5.46 -2.29
CA GLY A 19 5.33 5.19 -3.11
C GLY A 19 5.10 5.51 -4.59
N MET A 20 3.85 5.45 -5.10
CA MET A 20 3.50 5.94 -6.45
C MET A 20 3.82 7.43 -6.68
N HIS A 21 4.05 8.19 -5.61
CA HIS A 21 4.40 9.61 -5.61
C HIS A 21 5.80 9.87 -5.05
N SER A 22 6.63 8.84 -4.90
CA SER A 22 8.01 8.96 -4.39
C SER A 22 8.86 9.95 -5.19
N THR A 23 9.73 10.71 -4.53
CA THR A 23 10.80 11.50 -5.18
C THR A 23 11.87 10.63 -5.82
N ASP A 24 12.03 9.37 -5.38
CA ASP A 24 12.87 8.37 -6.04
C ASP A 24 12.05 7.68 -7.14
N ASP A 25 12.44 7.92 -8.40
CA ASP A 25 11.73 7.37 -9.56
C ASP A 25 11.77 5.84 -9.62
N ALA A 26 12.79 5.17 -9.09
CA ALA A 26 12.81 3.71 -9.07
C ALA A 26 11.73 3.14 -8.14
N VAL A 27 11.53 3.76 -6.97
CA VAL A 27 10.42 3.41 -6.06
C VAL A 27 9.09 3.79 -6.69
N ARG A 28 8.99 5.00 -7.26
CA ARG A 28 7.80 5.50 -7.93
C ARG A 28 7.28 4.55 -9.00
N ILE A 29 8.19 4.14 -9.89
CA ILE A 29 7.89 3.25 -11.01
C ILE A 29 7.53 1.85 -10.51
N ALA A 30 8.22 1.31 -9.50
CA ALA A 30 7.92 -0.02 -8.96
C ALA A 30 6.54 -0.06 -8.29
N CYS A 31 6.21 0.96 -7.48
CA CYS A 31 4.88 1.09 -6.88
C CYS A 31 3.80 1.28 -7.94
N LYS A 32 3.99 2.19 -8.90
CA LYS A 32 3.06 2.38 -10.02
C LYS A 32 2.81 1.07 -10.75
N ALA A 33 3.87 0.33 -11.08
CA ALA A 33 3.77 -0.95 -11.77
C ALA A 33 2.99 -2.01 -10.99
N PHE A 34 3.13 -2.03 -9.66
CA PHE A 34 2.35 -2.89 -8.80
C PHE A 34 0.84 -2.64 -8.97
N PHE A 35 0.42 -1.38 -8.96
CA PHE A 35 -1.00 -1.00 -9.09
C PHE A 35 -1.51 -1.15 -10.52
N VAL A 36 -0.75 -0.74 -11.54
CA VAL A 36 -1.12 -0.93 -12.95
C VAL A 36 -1.36 -2.42 -13.24
N GLY A 37 -0.46 -3.29 -12.77
CA GLY A 37 -0.58 -4.74 -12.97
C GLY A 37 -1.76 -5.39 -12.22
N ARG A 38 -2.44 -4.66 -11.33
CA ARG A 38 -3.54 -5.14 -10.47
C ARG A 38 -4.81 -4.32 -10.59
N LEU A 39 -4.95 -3.50 -11.62
CA LEU A 39 -6.13 -2.66 -11.80
C LEU A 39 -7.43 -3.46 -11.79
N HIS A 40 -7.45 -4.62 -12.43
CA HIS A 40 -8.61 -5.50 -12.49
C HIS A 40 -8.65 -6.56 -11.37
N ASP A 41 -7.67 -6.52 -10.47
CA ASP A 41 -7.57 -7.42 -9.32
C ASP A 41 -8.09 -6.71 -8.05
N ARG A 42 -7.93 -7.40 -6.91
CA ARG A 42 -8.23 -6.87 -5.59
C ARG A 42 -6.98 -6.82 -4.72
N VAL A 43 -6.88 -5.76 -3.93
CA VAL A 43 -5.91 -5.67 -2.82
C VAL A 43 -6.66 -5.36 -1.52
N ALA A 44 -6.02 -5.68 -0.40
CA ALA A 44 -6.52 -5.32 0.93
C ALA A 44 -5.65 -4.23 1.53
N MET A 45 -6.29 -3.31 2.25
CA MET A 45 -5.60 -2.28 3.01
C MET A 45 -6.30 -2.12 4.36
N SER A 46 -5.56 -2.02 5.45
CA SER A 46 -6.20 -1.79 6.75
C SER A 46 -6.79 -0.37 6.80
N LEU A 47 -7.86 -0.16 7.57
CA LEU A 47 -8.41 1.19 7.78
C LEU A 47 -7.37 2.14 8.41
N GLU A 48 -6.45 1.60 9.22
CA GLU A 48 -5.33 2.38 9.77
C GLU A 48 -4.39 2.86 8.66
N GLN A 49 -4.01 1.99 7.72
CA GLN A 49 -3.16 2.37 6.60
C GLN A 49 -3.85 3.38 5.66
N VAL A 50 -5.17 3.26 5.45
CA VAL A 50 -5.94 4.29 4.72
C VAL A 50 -5.80 5.65 5.43
N GLY A 51 -5.99 5.66 6.76
CA GLY A 51 -5.82 6.86 7.58
C GLY A 51 -4.39 7.43 7.51
N ARG A 52 -3.35 6.59 7.45
CA ARG A 52 -1.96 7.05 7.29
C ARG A 52 -1.72 7.73 5.94
N CYS A 53 -2.30 7.20 4.86
CA CYS A 53 -2.24 7.84 3.55
C CYS A 53 -2.87 9.23 3.59
N ASP A 54 -4.09 9.33 4.13
CA ASP A 54 -4.82 10.60 4.21
C ASP A 54 -4.11 11.61 5.11
N ASP A 55 -3.60 11.19 6.28
CA ASP A 55 -2.83 12.03 7.20
C ASP A 55 -1.59 12.63 6.51
N LEU A 56 -0.86 11.82 5.73
CA LEU A 56 0.28 12.30 4.95
C LEU A 56 -0.14 13.33 3.89
N VAL A 57 -1.19 13.06 3.13
CA VAL A 57 -1.69 13.95 2.06
C VAL A 57 -2.19 15.27 2.65
N TRP A 58 -2.85 15.24 3.80
CA TRP A 58 -3.33 16.44 4.49
C TRP A 58 -2.21 17.36 4.99
N GLY A 59 -0.98 16.84 5.12
CA GLY A 59 0.21 17.64 5.41
C GLY A 59 0.68 18.54 4.26
N PHE A 60 0.18 18.34 3.03
CA PHE A 60 0.58 19.14 1.86
C PHE A 60 -0.30 20.39 1.68
N PRO A 61 0.18 21.43 0.95
CA PRO A 61 -0.66 22.58 0.60
C PRO A 61 -1.93 22.19 -0.15
N ARG A 62 -3.02 22.93 0.07
CA ARG A 62 -4.34 22.61 -0.50
C ARG A 62 -4.33 22.40 -2.02
N HIS A 63 -3.62 23.23 -2.77
CA HIS A 63 -3.53 23.10 -4.23
C HIS A 63 -2.84 21.80 -4.69
N VAL A 64 -1.94 21.24 -3.88
CA VAL A 64 -1.31 19.93 -4.13
C VAL A 64 -2.31 18.81 -3.89
N GLN A 65 -3.09 18.92 -2.80
CA GLN A 65 -4.17 17.98 -2.50
C GLN A 65 -5.23 17.98 -3.62
N ASP A 66 -5.63 19.17 -4.11
CA ASP A 66 -6.60 19.32 -5.20
C ASP A 66 -6.11 18.69 -6.52
N ALA A 67 -4.80 18.68 -6.77
CA ALA A 67 -4.21 17.99 -7.91
C ALA A 67 -4.14 16.45 -7.71
N TYR A 68 -4.03 16.01 -6.45
CA TYR A 68 -3.89 14.59 -6.09
C TYR A 68 -5.21 13.82 -6.08
N TYR A 69 -6.24 14.34 -5.40
CA TYR A 69 -7.49 13.61 -5.16
C TYR A 69 -8.25 13.16 -6.42
N PRO A 70 -8.24 13.89 -7.55
CA PRO A 70 -8.87 13.40 -8.79
C PRO A 70 -8.32 12.05 -9.26
N PHE A 71 -7.02 11.80 -9.13
CA PHE A 71 -6.43 10.49 -9.45
C PHE A 71 -6.95 9.41 -8.50
N MET A 72 -6.97 9.71 -7.20
CA MET A 72 -7.42 8.78 -6.16
C MET A 72 -8.87 8.34 -6.32
N ASP A 73 -9.76 9.29 -6.57
CA ASP A 73 -11.19 9.04 -6.71
C ASP A 73 -11.46 8.12 -7.92
N ASN A 74 -10.73 8.33 -9.02
CA ASN A 74 -10.86 7.50 -10.21
C ASN A 74 -10.18 6.14 -10.05
N LEU A 75 -9.00 6.08 -9.43
CA LEU A 75 -8.32 4.81 -9.15
C LEU A 75 -9.21 3.87 -8.32
N HIS A 76 -9.94 4.40 -7.33
CA HIS A 76 -10.87 3.59 -6.53
C HIS A 76 -12.13 3.15 -7.28
N THR A 77 -12.43 3.75 -8.43
CA THR A 77 -13.50 3.29 -9.33
C THR A 77 -13.00 2.11 -10.17
N ASP A 78 -11.76 2.19 -10.64
CA ASP A 78 -11.19 1.18 -11.53
C ASP A 78 -10.63 -0.03 -10.78
N MET A 79 -10.09 0.18 -9.57
CA MET A 79 -9.40 -0.82 -8.77
C MET A 79 -10.12 -1.12 -7.47
N ARG A 80 -10.29 -2.41 -7.18
CA ARG A 80 -10.93 -2.85 -5.93
C ARG A 80 -9.93 -2.89 -4.78
N VAL A 81 -10.06 -1.92 -3.87
CA VAL A 81 -9.34 -1.89 -2.58
C VAL A 81 -10.29 -2.27 -1.46
N ASP A 82 -10.15 -3.48 -0.93
CA ASP A 82 -10.91 -3.93 0.23
C ASP A 82 -10.34 -3.29 1.51
N ARG A 83 -11.03 -2.27 2.01
CA ARG A 83 -10.67 -1.56 3.25
C ARG A 83 -11.15 -2.38 4.45
N CYS A 84 -10.20 -2.88 5.23
CA CYS A 84 -10.48 -3.85 6.29
C CYS A 84 -10.16 -3.27 7.68
N GLY A 85 -11.11 -3.35 8.61
CA GLY A 85 -10.81 -3.13 10.03
C GLY A 85 -10.04 -4.32 10.63
N TYR A 86 -9.35 -4.08 11.73
CA TYR A 86 -8.84 -5.14 12.59
C TYR A 86 -10.01 -5.82 13.31
N ASP A 87 -9.95 -7.15 13.41
CA ASP A 87 -10.82 -7.90 14.30
C ASP A 87 -10.08 -8.32 15.58
N LEU A 88 -10.81 -8.92 16.52
CA LEU A 88 -10.22 -9.36 17.79
C LEU A 88 -9.16 -10.46 17.61
N ALA A 89 -9.24 -11.26 16.55
CA ALA A 89 -8.27 -12.32 16.28
C ALA A 89 -6.95 -11.72 15.74
N ASP A 90 -7.02 -10.71 14.88
CA ASP A 90 -5.85 -9.94 14.44
C ASP A 90 -5.13 -9.31 15.65
N VAL A 91 -5.89 -8.67 16.56
CA VAL A 91 -5.33 -8.03 17.76
C VAL A 91 -4.70 -9.05 18.71
N ARG A 92 -5.38 -10.18 18.96
CA ARG A 92 -4.81 -11.27 19.78
C ARG A 92 -3.56 -11.84 19.15
N HIS A 93 -3.53 -12.03 17.83
CA HIS A 93 -2.33 -12.51 17.15
C HIS A 93 -1.15 -11.54 17.35
N ALA A 94 -1.40 -10.23 17.30
CA ALA A 94 -0.38 -9.21 17.55
C ALA A 94 0.16 -9.19 18.99
N LEU A 95 -0.69 -9.51 19.98
CA LEU A 95 -0.37 -9.46 21.41
C LEU A 95 0.22 -10.78 21.94
N ASP A 96 -0.34 -11.91 21.52
CA ASP A 96 -0.09 -13.22 22.10
C ASP A 96 0.90 -14.06 21.25
N GLY A 97 1.03 -13.76 19.96
CA GLY A 97 1.57 -14.72 18.98
C GLY A 97 2.61 -14.19 18.00
N ALA A 98 2.92 -12.90 17.98
CA ALA A 98 3.83 -12.35 16.97
C ALA A 98 5.31 -12.58 17.37
N PRO A 99 6.11 -13.38 16.63
CA PRO A 99 7.58 -13.39 16.75
C PRO A 99 8.22 -12.13 16.16
N GLU A 100 7.42 -11.08 16.00
CA GLU A 100 7.83 -9.87 15.31
C GLU A 100 8.83 -9.08 16.14
N PRO A 101 9.79 -8.41 15.49
CA PRO A 101 10.81 -7.64 16.19
C PRO A 101 10.17 -6.64 17.14
N ALA A 102 10.60 -6.65 18.40
CA ALA A 102 10.10 -5.72 19.42
C ALA A 102 10.39 -4.25 19.07
N GLU A 103 11.36 -3.98 18.17
CA GLU A 103 11.65 -2.65 17.66
C GLU A 103 10.60 -2.08 16.68
N LEU A 104 9.68 -2.91 16.15
CA LEU A 104 8.64 -2.39 15.27
C LEU A 104 7.63 -1.54 16.04
N PRO A 105 7.24 -0.36 15.53
CA PRO A 105 6.21 0.44 16.14
C PRO A 105 4.88 -0.31 16.15
N GLY A 106 4.04 -0.04 17.17
CA GLY A 106 2.84 -0.84 17.42
C GLY A 106 1.86 -0.96 16.25
N HIS A 107 1.79 0.04 15.37
CA HIS A 107 0.95 -0.01 14.17
C HIS A 107 1.48 -0.99 13.11
N GLU A 108 2.79 -1.06 12.90
CA GLU A 108 3.42 -2.03 12.00
C GLU A 108 3.25 -3.44 12.55
N ARG A 109 3.41 -3.62 13.88
CA ARG A 109 3.13 -4.91 14.53
C ARG A 109 1.71 -5.40 14.33
N LEU A 110 0.75 -4.50 14.48
CA LEU A 110 -0.66 -4.83 14.30
C LEU A 110 -0.98 -5.13 12.82
N LEU A 111 -0.36 -4.42 11.89
CA LEU A 111 -0.50 -4.68 10.45
C LEU A 111 0.05 -6.06 10.08
N ILE A 112 1.27 -6.40 10.48
CA ILE A 112 1.86 -7.70 10.14
C ILE A 112 1.08 -8.83 10.81
N ALA A 113 0.60 -8.64 12.04
CA ALA A 113 -0.27 -9.61 12.70
C ALA A 113 -1.57 -9.86 11.91
N MET A 114 -2.22 -8.81 11.40
CA MET A 114 -3.38 -8.94 10.51
C MET A 114 -3.02 -9.73 9.25
N VAL A 115 -1.89 -9.41 8.62
CA VAL A 115 -1.43 -10.07 7.39
C VAL A 115 -1.16 -11.55 7.64
N GLY A 116 -0.44 -11.87 8.72
CA GLY A 116 -0.11 -13.25 9.12
C GLY A 116 -1.34 -14.07 9.48
N HIS A 117 -2.22 -13.53 10.34
CA HIS A 117 -3.47 -14.19 10.74
C HIS A 117 -4.36 -14.50 9.52
N ARG A 118 -4.42 -13.57 8.56
CA ARG A 118 -5.22 -13.70 7.34
C ARG A 118 -4.49 -14.39 6.19
N GLN A 119 -3.32 -14.98 6.46
CA GLN A 119 -2.51 -15.73 5.49
C GLN A 119 -2.20 -14.95 4.21
N GLY A 120 -2.00 -13.64 4.35
CA GLY A 120 -1.69 -12.73 3.25
C GLY A 120 -0.19 -12.47 3.08
N VAL A 121 0.11 -11.60 2.11
CA VAL A 121 1.45 -11.03 1.92
C VAL A 121 1.31 -9.52 1.83
N LEU A 122 2.12 -8.80 2.60
CA LEU A 122 2.18 -7.34 2.56
C LEU A 122 3.17 -6.89 1.49
N HIS A 123 2.68 -6.16 0.50
CA HIS A 123 3.51 -5.41 -0.43
C HIS A 123 3.82 -4.05 0.18
N THR A 124 5.11 -3.73 0.32
CA THR A 124 5.57 -2.51 0.98
C THR A 124 6.88 -2.01 0.39
N VAL A 125 7.15 -0.72 0.55
CA VAL A 125 8.49 -0.12 0.34
C VAL A 125 9.10 0.42 1.64
N SER A 126 8.47 0.15 2.79
CA SER A 126 8.99 0.53 4.11
C SER A 126 10.34 -0.19 4.36
N PRO A 127 11.44 0.55 4.52
CA PRO A 127 12.74 -0.06 4.79
C PRO A 127 12.75 -0.81 6.12
N ARG A 128 11.97 -0.35 7.12
CA ARG A 128 11.86 -1.01 8.42
C ARG A 128 11.30 -2.41 8.27
N LEU A 129 10.15 -2.54 7.61
CA LEU A 129 9.50 -3.84 7.41
C LEU A 129 10.36 -4.77 6.54
N LEU A 130 10.93 -4.26 5.45
CA LEU A 130 11.77 -5.05 4.54
C LEU A 130 13.10 -5.51 5.16
N ALA A 131 13.58 -4.86 6.23
CA ALA A 131 14.81 -5.24 6.92
C ALA A 131 14.68 -6.51 7.77
N HIS A 132 13.46 -7.01 7.99
CA HIS A 132 13.21 -8.15 8.87
C HIS A 132 12.91 -9.44 8.08
N PRO A 133 13.91 -10.33 7.92
CA PRO A 133 13.69 -11.61 7.26
C PRO A 133 12.69 -12.46 8.07
N GLY A 134 11.74 -13.08 7.38
CA GLY A 134 10.73 -13.96 7.98
C GLY A 134 9.36 -13.30 8.20
N LEU A 135 9.26 -11.98 8.05
CA LEU A 135 7.95 -11.33 7.96
C LEU A 135 7.28 -11.64 6.60
N PRO A 136 5.95 -11.72 6.53
CA PRO A 136 5.20 -11.94 5.29
C PRO A 136 5.15 -10.66 4.43
N VAL A 137 6.32 -10.05 4.17
CA VAL A 137 6.47 -8.79 3.45
C VAL A 137 7.28 -8.99 2.17
N VAL A 138 6.96 -8.21 1.14
CA VAL A 138 7.69 -8.25 -0.13
C VAL A 138 7.72 -6.87 -0.78
N ALA A 139 8.86 -6.52 -1.36
CA ALA A 139 8.99 -5.31 -2.17
C ALA A 139 8.27 -5.48 -3.52
N PRO A 140 7.70 -4.41 -4.12
CA PRO A 140 7.20 -4.48 -5.48
C PRO A 140 8.33 -4.79 -6.46
N ALA A 141 8.02 -5.54 -7.52
CA ALA A 141 8.98 -5.81 -8.59
C ALA A 141 9.39 -4.50 -9.28
N ARG A 142 10.67 -4.40 -9.64
CA ARG A 142 11.18 -3.28 -10.45
C ARG A 142 11.01 -3.62 -11.92
N PRO A 143 10.10 -2.95 -12.65
CA PRO A 143 9.93 -3.23 -14.08
C PRO A 143 11.08 -2.63 -14.88
N ALA A 144 11.28 -3.13 -16.10
CA ALA A 144 12.27 -2.59 -17.04
C ALA A 144 11.85 -1.23 -17.64
N TYR A 145 10.55 -0.95 -17.68
CA TYR A 145 9.95 0.30 -18.16
C TYR A 145 8.82 0.72 -17.24
N GLU A 146 8.52 2.03 -17.20
CA GLU A 146 7.35 2.53 -16.46
C GLU A 146 6.07 2.15 -17.22
N PRO A 147 5.20 1.31 -16.64
CA PRO A 147 3.90 1.05 -17.24
C PRO A 147 2.99 2.26 -17.06
N SER A 148 1.99 2.38 -17.91
CA SER A 148 0.97 3.44 -17.82
C SER A 148 -0.34 2.85 -17.31
N PHE A 149 -1.06 3.63 -16.49
CA PHE A 149 -2.47 3.39 -16.26
C PHE A 149 -3.23 3.52 -17.60
N PRO A 150 -4.40 2.88 -17.75
CA PRO A 150 -5.32 3.19 -18.83
C PRO A 150 -5.74 4.65 -18.79
N GLU A 151 -6.06 5.23 -19.96
CA GLU A 151 -6.68 6.55 -20.00
C GLU A 151 -8.16 6.46 -19.57
N PRO A 152 -8.71 7.45 -18.84
CA PRO A 152 -8.13 8.77 -18.52
C PRO A 152 -7.25 8.81 -17.25
N LEU A 153 -7.07 7.67 -16.57
CA LEU A 153 -6.44 7.60 -15.25
C LEU A 153 -4.95 8.01 -15.27
N GLU A 154 -4.22 7.68 -16.35
CA GLU A 154 -2.81 8.10 -16.49
C GLU A 154 -2.65 9.61 -16.49
N ARG A 155 -3.51 10.37 -17.19
CA ARG A 155 -3.45 11.85 -17.13
C ARG A 155 -3.66 12.37 -15.72
N LEU A 156 -4.60 11.79 -14.98
CA LEU A 156 -4.84 12.18 -13.59
C LEU A 156 -3.64 11.83 -12.72
N TYR A 157 -3.04 10.65 -12.91
CA TYR A 157 -1.82 10.25 -12.22
C TYR A 157 -0.70 11.26 -12.46
N GLN A 158 -0.45 11.66 -13.71
CA GLN A 158 0.60 12.66 -14.02
C GLN A 158 0.33 14.01 -13.36
N VAL A 159 -0.92 14.47 -13.28
CA VAL A 159 -1.28 15.69 -12.53
C VAL A 159 -1.06 15.51 -11.04
N SER A 160 -1.41 14.33 -10.49
CA SER A 160 -1.24 14.02 -9.07
C SER A 160 0.21 14.01 -8.60
N LEU A 161 1.18 13.89 -9.52
CA LEU A 161 2.63 14.01 -9.23
C LEU A 161 3.05 15.42 -8.77
N ALA A 162 2.14 16.39 -8.77
CA ALA A 162 2.30 17.62 -7.99
C ALA A 162 2.57 17.32 -6.50
N LEU A 163 2.03 16.21 -5.99
CA LEU A 163 2.41 15.64 -4.70
C LEU A 163 3.65 14.76 -4.89
N ARG A 164 4.71 15.03 -4.12
CA ARG A 164 5.90 14.18 -4.07
C ARG A 164 6.26 13.87 -2.62
N VAL A 165 6.49 12.58 -2.33
CA VAL A 165 6.86 12.09 -1.00
C VAL A 165 8.33 11.66 -0.96
N THR A 166 9.00 11.98 0.13
CA THR A 166 10.40 11.59 0.36
C THR A 166 10.49 10.20 1.00
N ALA A 167 11.67 9.59 0.97
CA ALA A 167 11.90 8.29 1.63
C ALA A 167 11.63 8.31 3.15
N ALA A 168 11.70 9.48 3.81
CA ALA A 168 11.39 9.58 5.24
C ALA A 168 9.88 9.59 5.54
N GLN A 169 9.04 9.82 4.52
CA GLN A 169 7.58 9.81 4.59
C GLN A 169 7.00 8.44 4.17
N LEU A 170 7.84 7.52 3.71
CA LEU A 170 7.52 6.13 3.35
C LEU A 170 7.97 5.18 4.46
#